data_AF-A0A376J9E3-F1
#
_entry.id   AF-A0A376J9E3-F1
#
_cell.length_a   1.000
_cell.length_b   1.000
_cell.length_c   1.000
_cell.angle_alpha   90.00
_cell.angle_beta   90.00
_cell.angle_gamma   90.00
#
_symmetry.space_group_name_H-M   'P 1'
#
loop_
_entity.id
_entity.type
_entity.pdbx_description
1 polymer ?
#
loop_
_entity_poly.entity_id
_entity_poly.type
_entity_poly.pdbx_seq_one_letter_code
_entity_poly.pdbx_strand_id
1 'polypeptide(L)'
;MQVDSEQFGSQQVSRNYHLRGRILQVPSNYNPQTRQYSGIWDGTFKPAYSNNMAWCLWDMLTHPRYGMGKRLGAADVDKWALYVIGQYCDQSVPDGFGGTEPRITCNAYLTTQRKAWDVLSDFCSAMRCMPVWNGQTLTFVQDRPSDKVWTYNRSNVVMPDDGAPFRYSFSALKDRHNAVEVNWIDPDNGWETATELVEDTQAIARYGRNVTKMDAFGCTSRGQAHRAGLWLIKTELLETQTVDFSVGAEGLRHVPGDVIEICDDDYAGISTGGRVLAVNSQTRTLTLDREIMLSSSGTTLISLVDGSGNPVSVEVQSVTDGVKVKVSRIPDGVAEYSVWGAEAADAAPAPVPLCEYPGER
;
A
#
# COMPACT_ATOMS: atom_id res chain seq x y z
N MET A 1 28.33 -35.76 -6.64
CA MET A 1 27.63 -37.04 -6.91
C MET A 1 28.01 -37.51 -8.30
N GLN A 2 28.81 -38.58 -8.38
CA GLN A 2 29.09 -39.28 -9.65
C GLN A 2 28.10 -40.42 -9.73
N VAL A 3 27.44 -40.58 -10.88
CA VAL A 3 26.48 -41.67 -11.13
C VAL A 3 27.00 -42.40 -12.35
N ASP A 4 27.17 -43.70 -12.22
CA ASP A 4 27.68 -44.56 -13.28
C ASP A 4 26.62 -44.71 -14.38
N SER A 5 26.99 -44.35 -15.61
CA SER A 5 26.08 -44.42 -16.77
C SER A 5 25.69 -45.86 -17.12
N GLU A 6 26.50 -46.86 -16.74
CA GLU A 6 26.19 -48.26 -17.03
C GLU A 6 24.94 -48.76 -16.29
N GLN A 7 24.58 -48.15 -15.15
CA GLN A 7 23.40 -48.53 -14.37
C GLN A 7 22.06 -48.07 -14.98
N PHE A 8 22.08 -47.17 -15.98
CA PHE A 8 20.88 -46.53 -16.54
C PHE A 8 20.68 -46.77 -18.05
N GLY A 9 21.55 -47.57 -18.68
CA GLY A 9 21.44 -47.90 -20.11
C GLY A 9 21.40 -46.64 -21.00
N SER A 10 20.48 -46.60 -21.98
CA SER A 10 20.26 -45.45 -22.88
C SER A 10 19.30 -44.38 -22.34
N GLN A 11 18.82 -44.51 -21.09
CA GLN A 11 17.88 -43.54 -20.51
C GLN A 11 18.64 -42.36 -19.89
N GLN A 12 18.24 -41.14 -20.28
CA GLN A 12 18.77 -39.91 -19.71
C GLN A 12 18.28 -39.75 -18.27
N VAL A 13 19.18 -39.86 -17.30
CA VAL A 13 18.86 -39.70 -15.88
C VAL A 13 18.46 -38.25 -15.61
N SER A 14 17.20 -38.03 -15.23
CA SER A 14 16.74 -36.72 -14.74
C SER A 14 17.32 -36.47 -13.34
N ARG A 15 17.83 -35.26 -13.11
CA ARG A 15 18.38 -34.84 -11.82
C ARG A 15 17.78 -33.50 -11.44
N ASN A 16 17.24 -33.43 -10.22
CA ASN A 16 16.74 -32.19 -9.63
C ASN A 16 17.77 -31.64 -8.65
N TYR A 17 17.97 -30.32 -8.67
CA TYR A 17 18.92 -29.63 -7.79
C TYR A 17 18.21 -28.51 -7.05
N HIS A 18 18.40 -28.45 -5.73
CA HIS A 18 18.03 -27.29 -4.92
C HIS A 18 19.26 -26.37 -4.83
N LEU A 19 19.17 -25.22 -5.48
CA LEU A 19 20.29 -24.29 -5.63
C LEU A 19 19.87 -22.90 -5.16
N ARG A 20 20.80 -22.18 -4.53
CA ARG A 20 20.66 -20.73 -4.40
C ARG A 20 20.75 -20.12 -5.79
N GLY A 21 19.83 -19.20 -6.06
CA GLY A 21 19.77 -18.48 -7.31
C GLY A 21 20.92 -17.48 -7.48
N ARG A 22 20.63 -16.39 -8.17
CA ARG A 22 21.63 -15.41 -8.58
C ARG A 22 22.20 -14.60 -7.41
N ILE A 23 23.47 -14.20 -7.51
CA ILE A 23 24.06 -13.14 -6.69
C ILE A 23 23.55 -11.79 -7.20
N LEU A 24 22.86 -11.05 -6.33
CA LEU A 24 22.26 -9.75 -6.62
C LEU A 24 23.14 -8.62 -6.06
N GLN A 25 22.86 -7.39 -6.50
CA GLN A 25 23.33 -6.19 -5.82
C GLN A 25 22.35 -5.83 -4.70
N VAL A 26 22.79 -5.93 -3.45
CA VAL A 26 21.98 -5.58 -2.27
C VAL A 26 22.63 -4.43 -1.50
N PRO A 27 21.91 -3.67 -0.66
CA PRO A 27 22.49 -2.57 0.11
C PRO A 27 23.72 -3.01 0.89
N SER A 28 24.74 -2.15 0.92
CA SER A 28 25.99 -2.38 1.66
C SER A 28 25.74 -2.70 3.14
N ASN A 29 24.71 -2.10 3.73
CA ASN A 29 24.33 -2.24 5.13
C ASN A 29 23.34 -3.39 5.44
N TYR A 30 22.91 -4.13 4.42
CA TYR A 30 21.95 -5.24 4.54
C TYR A 30 22.66 -6.58 4.71
N ASN A 31 22.20 -7.40 5.65
CA ASN A 31 22.61 -8.79 5.79
C ASN A 31 21.49 -9.72 5.28
N PRO A 32 21.66 -10.38 4.12
CA PRO A 32 20.61 -11.22 3.52
C PRO A 32 20.35 -12.53 4.27
N GLN A 33 21.25 -12.96 5.16
CA GLN A 33 21.04 -14.16 5.96
C GLN A 33 20.15 -13.86 7.17
N THR A 34 20.42 -12.76 7.86
CA THR A 34 19.66 -12.35 9.04
C THR A 34 18.49 -11.42 8.71
N ARG A 35 18.42 -10.92 7.46
CA ARG A 35 17.44 -9.94 6.97
C ARG A 35 17.44 -8.60 7.72
N GLN A 36 18.58 -8.25 8.30
CA GLN A 36 18.73 -7.03 9.08
C GLN A 36 19.49 -5.95 8.30
N TYR A 37 19.07 -4.71 8.52
CA TYR A 37 19.70 -3.50 8.00
C TYR A 37 20.39 -2.79 9.17
N SER A 38 21.67 -2.44 9.02
CA SER A 38 22.49 -1.94 10.12
C SER A 38 23.03 -0.54 9.84
N GLY A 39 22.67 0.44 10.67
CA GLY A 39 23.06 1.84 10.47
C GLY A 39 22.39 2.49 9.25
N ILE A 40 22.81 3.72 8.94
CA ILE A 40 22.30 4.50 7.81
C ILE A 40 22.92 3.97 6.51
N TRP A 41 22.09 3.69 5.51
CA TRP A 41 22.56 3.30 4.20
C TRP A 41 23.08 4.50 3.41
N ASP A 42 24.27 4.38 2.82
CA ASP A 42 24.92 5.41 2.01
C ASP A 42 24.55 5.33 0.52
N GLY A 43 23.65 4.41 0.15
CA GLY A 43 23.24 4.20 -1.24
C GLY A 43 24.17 3.29 -2.05
N THR A 44 25.20 2.69 -1.45
CA THR A 44 26.12 1.75 -2.12
C THR A 44 25.64 0.31 -2.05
N PHE A 45 26.07 -0.52 -3.00
CA PHE A 45 25.65 -1.92 -3.08
C PHE A 45 26.83 -2.87 -2.89
N LYS A 46 26.52 -4.10 -2.46
CA LYS A 46 27.45 -5.23 -2.39
C LYS A 46 26.85 -6.47 -3.05
N PRO A 47 27.67 -7.36 -3.64
CA PRO A 47 27.20 -8.61 -4.19
C PRO A 47 26.83 -9.60 -3.08
N ALA A 48 25.59 -10.08 -3.06
CA ALA A 48 25.17 -11.17 -2.19
C ALA A 48 23.94 -11.91 -2.74
N TYR A 49 23.74 -13.17 -2.35
CA TYR A 49 22.48 -13.87 -2.60
C TYR A 49 21.40 -13.33 -1.66
N SER A 50 20.23 -13.02 -2.20
CA SER A 50 19.02 -12.67 -1.45
C SER A 50 17.79 -13.14 -2.25
N ASN A 51 16.71 -13.44 -1.54
CA ASN A 51 15.38 -13.69 -2.10
C ASN A 51 14.38 -12.63 -1.65
N ASN A 52 14.85 -11.46 -1.21
CA ASN A 52 14.00 -10.30 -0.97
C ASN A 52 13.50 -9.77 -2.33
N MET A 53 12.18 -9.65 -2.47
CA MET A 53 11.51 -9.27 -3.72
C MET A 53 11.98 -7.92 -4.26
N ALA A 54 12.27 -6.93 -3.40
CA ALA A 54 12.73 -5.60 -3.81
C ALA A 54 14.11 -5.65 -4.47
N TRP A 55 15.02 -6.45 -3.91
CA TRP A 55 16.38 -6.61 -4.46
C TRP A 55 16.40 -7.49 -5.71
N CYS A 56 15.50 -8.47 -5.80
CA CYS A 56 15.25 -9.19 -7.05
C CYS A 56 14.74 -8.24 -8.15
N LEU A 57 13.81 -7.32 -7.82
CA LEU A 57 13.32 -6.32 -8.76
C LEU A 57 14.42 -5.34 -9.19
N TRP A 58 15.23 -4.84 -8.24
CA TRP A 58 16.37 -3.97 -8.55
C TRP A 58 17.33 -4.59 -9.58
N ASP A 59 17.69 -5.86 -9.39
CA ASP A 59 18.53 -6.60 -10.34
C ASP A 59 17.83 -6.73 -11.69
N MET A 60 16.53 -7.03 -11.70
CA MET A 60 15.74 -7.19 -12.91
C MET A 60 15.66 -5.89 -13.74
N LEU A 61 15.59 -4.73 -13.07
CA LEU A 61 15.55 -3.42 -13.71
C LEU A 61 16.92 -2.96 -14.21
N THR A 62 17.98 -3.20 -13.44
CA THR A 62 19.30 -2.60 -13.70
C THR A 62 20.26 -3.51 -14.47
N HIS A 63 19.98 -4.82 -14.55
CA HIS A 63 20.94 -5.73 -15.16
C HIS A 63 20.97 -5.61 -16.70
N PRO A 64 22.15 -5.43 -17.34
CA PRO A 64 22.25 -5.10 -18.77
C PRO A 64 21.99 -6.28 -19.72
N ARG A 65 22.08 -7.53 -19.24
CA ARG A 65 21.96 -8.73 -20.09
C ARG A 65 20.52 -9.22 -20.27
N TYR A 66 19.84 -9.56 -19.18
CA TYR A 66 18.51 -10.15 -19.17
C TYR A 66 17.43 -9.18 -18.67
N GLY A 67 17.85 -8.05 -18.09
CA GLY A 67 16.95 -7.04 -17.55
C GLY A 67 16.84 -5.78 -18.38
N MET A 68 16.30 -4.76 -17.75
CA MET A 68 16.04 -3.47 -18.39
C MET A 68 17.27 -2.55 -18.41
N GLY A 69 18.44 -3.03 -17.95
CA GLY A 69 19.66 -2.24 -17.76
C GLY A 69 20.23 -1.55 -19.01
N LYS A 70 19.80 -1.95 -20.21
CA LYS A 70 20.15 -1.25 -21.47
C LYS A 70 19.29 -0.02 -21.74
N ARG A 71 18.12 0.07 -21.11
CA ARG A 71 17.11 1.13 -21.30
C ARG A 71 16.91 1.98 -20.05
N LEU A 72 17.08 1.38 -18.88
CA LEU A 72 17.04 2.04 -17.57
C LEU A 72 18.42 1.89 -16.92
N GLY A 73 19.10 2.99 -16.66
CA GLY A 73 20.27 3.01 -15.80
C GLY A 73 19.89 2.86 -14.33
N ALA A 74 20.86 2.50 -13.48
CA ALA A 74 20.65 2.47 -12.04
C ALA A 74 20.26 3.84 -11.44
N ALA A 75 20.60 4.94 -12.12
CA ALA A 75 20.20 6.29 -11.75
C ALA A 75 18.72 6.59 -12.07
N ASP A 76 18.13 5.84 -13.01
CA ASP A 76 16.73 6.03 -13.43
C ASP A 76 15.75 5.27 -12.54
N VAL A 77 16.24 4.53 -11.54
CA VAL A 77 15.43 3.72 -10.61
C VAL A 77 15.60 4.27 -9.21
N ASP A 78 14.48 4.56 -8.54
CA ASP A 78 14.48 5.07 -7.17
C ASP A 78 14.85 3.96 -6.18
N LYS A 79 16.15 3.85 -5.91
CA LYS A 79 16.70 2.90 -4.95
C LYS A 79 16.27 3.17 -3.51
N TRP A 80 15.85 4.41 -3.18
CA TRP A 80 15.45 4.78 -1.83
C TRP A 80 14.05 4.27 -1.52
N ALA A 81 13.12 4.41 -2.47
CA ALA A 81 11.80 3.78 -2.38
C ALA A 81 11.92 2.25 -2.25
N LEU A 82 12.73 1.62 -3.11
CA LEU A 82 12.97 0.17 -3.04
C LEU A 82 13.65 -0.26 -1.73
N TYR A 83 14.48 0.58 -1.11
CA TYR A 83 15.08 0.29 0.18
C TYR A 83 14.03 0.17 1.29
N VAL A 84 13.07 1.11 1.34
CA VAL A 84 11.95 1.06 2.30
C VAL A 84 11.07 -0.16 2.05
N ILE A 85 10.75 -0.45 0.79
CA ILE A 85 9.99 -1.65 0.40
C ILE A 85 10.76 -2.92 0.78
N GLY A 86 12.08 -2.95 0.56
CA GLY A 86 12.94 -4.07 0.94
C GLY A 86 12.93 -4.34 2.44
N GLN A 87 12.95 -3.30 3.27
CA GLN A 87 12.78 -3.44 4.71
C GLN A 87 11.39 -3.99 5.06
N TYR A 88 10.34 -3.55 4.38
CA TYR A 88 8.98 -4.06 4.57
C TYR A 88 8.86 -5.55 4.20
N CYS A 89 9.47 -5.98 3.09
CA CYS A 89 9.50 -7.40 2.68
C CYS A 89 10.21 -8.30 3.70
N ASP A 90 11.23 -7.78 4.39
CA ASP A 90 12.01 -8.50 5.40
C ASP A 90 11.41 -8.49 6.81
N GLN A 91 10.31 -7.77 7.04
CA GLN A 91 9.62 -7.78 8.34
C GLN A 91 9.20 -9.20 8.70
N SER A 92 9.46 -9.59 9.95
CA SER A 92 9.01 -10.87 10.49
C SER A 92 7.51 -10.79 10.79
N VAL A 93 6.72 -11.64 10.15
CA VAL A 93 5.26 -11.72 10.31
C VAL A 93 4.86 -13.15 10.68
N PRO A 94 3.68 -13.37 11.29
CA PRO A 94 3.17 -14.71 11.51
C PRO A 94 3.01 -15.50 10.21
N ASP A 95 3.46 -16.76 10.23
CA ASP A 95 3.33 -17.67 9.09
C ASP A 95 1.95 -18.34 9.00
N GLY A 96 1.13 -18.21 10.05
CA GLY A 96 -0.20 -18.82 10.16
C GLY A 96 -0.28 -20.18 10.80
N PHE A 97 0.87 -20.75 11.14
CA PHE A 97 1.01 -22.10 11.68
C PHE A 97 1.77 -22.11 13.02
N GLY A 98 1.87 -20.94 13.67
CA GLY A 98 2.49 -20.76 14.98
C GLY A 98 3.96 -20.32 14.94
N GLY A 99 4.50 -20.05 13.75
CA GLY A 99 5.84 -19.52 13.54
C GLY A 99 5.82 -18.12 12.95
N THR A 100 7.00 -17.67 12.51
CA THR A 100 7.17 -16.41 11.82
C THR A 100 8.00 -16.58 10.57
N GLU A 101 7.72 -15.78 9.56
CA GLU A 101 8.44 -15.75 8.30
C GLU A 101 8.64 -14.30 7.81
N PRO A 102 9.55 -14.06 6.85
CA PRO A 102 9.64 -12.77 6.19
C PRO A 102 8.34 -12.48 5.43
N ARG A 103 7.88 -11.22 5.49
CA ARG A 103 6.59 -10.81 4.92
C ARG A 103 6.44 -11.20 3.46
N ILE A 104 7.44 -10.93 2.63
CA ILE A 104 7.45 -11.23 1.19
C ILE A 104 8.83 -11.75 0.77
N THR A 105 8.84 -12.95 0.19
CA THR A 105 10.02 -13.54 -0.46
C THR A 105 9.74 -13.84 -1.93
N CYS A 106 10.81 -13.96 -2.71
CA CYS A 106 10.78 -14.22 -4.15
C CYS A 106 11.76 -15.32 -4.52
N ASN A 107 11.24 -16.49 -4.90
CA ASN A 107 11.99 -17.60 -5.44
C ASN A 107 11.47 -17.93 -6.85
N ALA A 108 11.48 -16.93 -7.74
CA ALA A 108 11.02 -17.08 -9.12
C ALA A 108 12.10 -17.68 -10.04
N TYR A 109 11.67 -18.52 -10.98
CA TYR A 109 12.50 -19.06 -12.05
C TYR A 109 12.03 -18.53 -13.40
N LEU A 110 12.79 -17.61 -13.99
CA LEU A 110 12.44 -16.92 -15.23
C LEU A 110 13.26 -17.49 -16.41
N THR A 111 12.63 -18.31 -17.25
CA THR A 111 13.28 -18.96 -18.40
C THR A 111 12.84 -18.43 -19.75
N THR A 112 11.66 -17.83 -19.83
CA THR A 112 11.06 -17.35 -21.07
C THR A 112 11.13 -15.84 -21.16
N GLN A 113 11.28 -15.34 -22.39
CA GLN A 113 11.21 -13.91 -22.66
C GLN A 113 9.76 -13.45 -22.53
N ARG A 114 9.52 -12.46 -21.67
CA ARG A 114 8.22 -11.82 -21.46
C ARG A 114 8.32 -10.32 -21.69
N LYS A 115 7.18 -9.64 -21.86
CA LYS A 115 7.17 -8.18 -21.93
C LYS A 115 7.68 -7.64 -20.60
N ALA A 116 8.52 -6.61 -20.66
CA ALA A 116 9.12 -6.02 -19.47
C ALA A 116 8.07 -5.50 -18.47
N TRP A 117 6.98 -4.92 -18.98
CA TRP A 117 5.87 -4.46 -18.15
C TRP A 117 5.19 -5.60 -17.38
N ASP A 118 4.94 -6.74 -18.03
CA ASP A 118 4.30 -7.89 -17.37
C ASP A 118 5.18 -8.41 -16.22
N VAL A 119 6.49 -8.51 -16.45
CA VAL A 119 7.44 -8.93 -15.40
C VAL A 119 7.48 -7.91 -14.27
N LEU A 120 7.59 -6.61 -14.59
CA LEU A 120 7.56 -5.54 -13.59
C LEU A 120 6.27 -5.59 -12.76
N SER A 121 5.13 -5.79 -13.42
CA SER A 121 3.82 -5.90 -12.79
C SER A 121 3.76 -7.09 -11.83
N ASP A 122 4.35 -8.24 -12.17
CA ASP A 122 4.39 -9.41 -11.27
C ASP A 122 5.20 -9.15 -9.99
N PHE A 123 6.35 -8.48 -10.10
CA PHE A 123 7.14 -8.07 -8.94
C PHE A 123 6.37 -7.07 -8.08
N CYS A 124 5.77 -6.08 -8.73
CA CYS A 124 5.03 -5.00 -8.08
C CYS A 124 3.76 -5.50 -7.37
N SER A 125 2.99 -6.39 -7.99
CA SER A 125 1.77 -6.96 -7.40
C SER A 125 2.07 -7.75 -6.13
N ALA A 126 3.13 -8.55 -6.13
CA ALA A 126 3.56 -9.30 -4.94
C ALA A 126 3.99 -8.39 -3.78
N MET A 127 4.58 -7.23 -4.09
CA MET A 127 4.96 -6.22 -3.10
C MET A 127 3.85 -5.23 -2.74
N ARG A 128 2.70 -5.32 -3.43
CA ARG A 128 1.58 -4.38 -3.33
C ARG A 128 2.04 -2.95 -3.58
N CYS A 129 2.86 -2.76 -4.61
CA CYS A 129 3.33 -1.44 -4.99
C CYS A 129 2.98 -1.13 -6.44
N MET A 130 2.81 0.16 -6.73
CA MET A 130 2.61 0.67 -8.08
C MET A 130 3.92 1.29 -8.59
N PRO A 131 4.41 0.87 -9.77
CA PRO A 131 5.52 1.55 -10.43
C PRO A 131 5.04 2.87 -11.05
N VAL A 132 5.67 3.97 -10.70
CA VAL A 132 5.30 5.33 -11.16
C VAL A 132 6.52 6.01 -11.77
N TRP A 133 6.35 6.61 -12.95
CA TRP A 133 7.35 7.50 -13.51
C TRP A 133 7.10 8.93 -13.03
N ASN A 134 7.94 9.46 -12.16
CA ASN A 134 7.77 10.80 -11.58
C ASN A 134 8.35 11.94 -12.45
N GLY A 135 8.75 11.63 -13.69
CA GLY A 135 9.39 12.58 -14.61
C GLY A 135 10.92 12.55 -14.58
N GLN A 136 11.53 12.00 -13.52
CA GLN A 136 12.98 11.86 -13.37
C GLN A 136 13.41 10.39 -13.26
N THR A 137 12.73 9.63 -12.40
CA THR A 137 13.05 8.25 -12.06
C THR A 137 11.79 7.40 -11.99
N LEU A 138 11.95 6.10 -12.23
CA LEU A 138 10.97 5.08 -11.88
C LEU A 138 10.97 4.89 -10.37
N THR A 139 9.93 5.37 -9.70
CA THR A 139 9.69 5.20 -8.26
C THR A 139 8.58 4.18 -8.00
N PHE A 140 8.44 3.76 -6.75
CA PHE A 140 7.53 2.71 -6.33
C PHE A 140 6.72 3.18 -5.14
N VAL A 141 5.40 3.17 -5.29
CA VAL A 141 4.48 3.58 -4.23
C VAL A 141 3.82 2.34 -3.69
N GLN A 142 4.13 2.00 -2.45
CA GLN A 142 3.64 0.79 -1.79
C GLN A 142 2.37 1.09 -1.00
N ASP A 143 1.39 0.21 -1.13
CA ASP A 143 0.22 0.12 -0.27
C ASP A 143 0.67 -0.28 1.15
N ARG A 144 0.86 0.75 1.98
CA ARG A 144 1.20 0.63 3.40
C ARG A 144 0.49 1.75 4.17
N PRO A 145 0.19 1.54 5.46
CA PRO A 145 -0.37 2.59 6.29
C PRO A 145 0.48 3.87 6.23
N SER A 146 -0.17 4.99 5.92
CA SER A 146 0.44 6.32 5.84
C SER A 146 -0.55 7.38 6.29
N ASP A 147 -0.02 8.50 6.78
CA ASP A 147 -0.83 9.63 7.19
C ASP A 147 -1.40 10.35 5.97
N LYS A 148 -2.58 10.95 6.13
CA LYS A 148 -3.16 11.78 5.08
C LYS A 148 -2.26 12.97 4.76
N VAL A 149 -2.16 13.30 3.48
CA VAL A 149 -1.35 14.41 2.97
C VAL A 149 -2.20 15.68 2.81
N TRP A 150 -3.51 15.53 2.56
CA TRP A 150 -4.40 16.68 2.34
C TRP A 150 -5.86 16.35 2.60
N THR A 151 -6.66 17.39 2.88
CA THR A 151 -8.10 17.32 3.03
C THR A 151 -8.79 18.11 1.90
N TYR A 152 -9.69 17.45 1.17
CA TYR A 152 -10.54 18.04 0.16
C TYR A 152 -11.97 18.20 0.65
N ASN A 153 -12.56 19.36 0.38
CA ASN A 153 -13.96 19.67 0.66
C ASN A 153 -14.51 20.57 -0.46
N ARG A 154 -15.80 20.87 -0.43
CA ARG A 154 -16.47 21.72 -1.44
C ARG A 154 -15.77 23.07 -1.70
N SER A 155 -15.01 23.58 -0.73
CA SER A 155 -14.35 24.89 -0.78
C SER A 155 -12.98 24.88 -1.47
N ASN A 156 -12.41 23.72 -1.77
CA ASN A 156 -11.12 23.60 -2.45
C ASN A 156 -11.11 22.63 -3.65
N VAL A 157 -12.29 22.18 -4.07
CA VAL A 157 -12.52 21.46 -5.32
C VAL A 157 -13.19 22.38 -6.35
N VAL A 158 -12.97 22.09 -7.62
CA VAL A 158 -13.60 22.82 -8.72
C VAL A 158 -15.06 22.41 -8.79
N MET A 159 -15.95 23.39 -8.70
CA MET A 159 -17.39 23.16 -8.86
C MET A 159 -17.75 22.95 -10.33
N PRO A 160 -18.25 21.77 -10.72
CA PRO A 160 -18.72 21.52 -12.07
C PRO A 160 -20.10 22.15 -12.33
N ASP A 161 -20.48 22.27 -13.61
CA ASP A 161 -21.74 22.92 -14.03
C ASP A 161 -23.00 22.23 -13.51
N ASP A 162 -22.93 20.92 -13.25
CA ASP A 162 -24.03 20.12 -12.66
C ASP A 162 -24.13 20.28 -11.13
N GLY A 163 -23.22 21.02 -10.50
CA GLY A 163 -23.26 21.39 -9.09
C GLY A 163 -22.80 20.30 -8.11
N ALA A 164 -22.38 19.13 -8.61
CA ALA A 164 -21.93 17.99 -7.80
C ALA A 164 -20.39 17.85 -7.82
N PRO A 165 -19.68 18.36 -6.78
CA PRO A 165 -18.21 18.41 -6.79
C PRO A 165 -17.54 17.03 -6.72
N PHE A 166 -18.17 16.06 -6.04
CA PHE A 166 -17.70 14.69 -5.89
C PHE A 166 -18.66 13.73 -6.57
N ARG A 167 -18.13 12.87 -7.44
CA ARG A 167 -18.92 11.84 -8.13
C ARG A 167 -18.51 10.47 -7.66
N TYR A 168 -19.42 9.79 -6.98
CA TYR A 168 -19.17 8.45 -6.46
C TYR A 168 -19.65 7.38 -7.43
N SER A 169 -18.79 6.39 -7.64
CA SER A 169 -19.14 5.13 -8.30
C SER A 169 -18.82 3.97 -7.36
N PHE A 170 -19.55 2.86 -7.54
CA PHE A 170 -19.43 1.69 -6.69
C PHE A 170 -19.11 0.47 -7.52
N SER A 171 -18.22 -0.39 -7.02
CA SER A 171 -17.97 -1.69 -7.64
C SER A 171 -19.23 -2.56 -7.58
N ALA A 172 -19.52 -3.34 -8.62
CA ALA A 172 -20.70 -4.21 -8.59
C ALA A 172 -20.47 -5.37 -7.62
N LEU A 173 -21.51 -5.81 -6.90
CA LEU A 173 -21.39 -6.90 -5.92
C LEU A 173 -20.82 -8.19 -6.52
N LYS A 174 -21.15 -8.47 -7.79
CA LYS A 174 -20.63 -9.64 -8.53
C LYS A 174 -19.11 -9.62 -8.74
N ASP A 175 -18.51 -8.43 -8.73
CA ASP A 175 -17.08 -8.23 -8.93
C ASP A 175 -16.32 -8.24 -7.59
N ARG A 176 -17.05 -8.41 -6.46
CA ARG A 176 -16.50 -8.53 -5.11
C ARG A 176 -16.45 -10.00 -4.71
N HIS A 177 -15.27 -10.58 -4.81
CA HIS A 177 -14.99 -11.96 -4.44
C HIS A 177 -14.75 -12.05 -2.94
N ASN A 178 -15.15 -13.18 -2.36
CA ASN A 178 -15.00 -13.49 -0.94
C ASN A 178 -14.32 -14.84 -0.71
N ALA A 179 -13.86 -15.46 -1.79
CA ALA A 179 -13.03 -16.65 -1.81
C ALA A 179 -11.97 -16.51 -2.90
N VAL A 180 -10.73 -16.91 -2.60
CA VAL A 180 -9.60 -16.85 -3.53
C VAL A 180 -8.85 -18.17 -3.50
N GLU A 181 -8.66 -18.76 -4.68
CA GLU A 181 -7.74 -19.88 -4.90
C GLU A 181 -6.38 -19.30 -5.31
N VAL A 182 -5.41 -19.33 -4.39
CA VAL A 182 -4.06 -18.78 -4.61
C VAL A 182 -3.09 -19.88 -4.98
N ASN A 183 -2.57 -19.85 -6.20
CA ASN A 183 -1.53 -20.76 -6.63
C ASN A 183 -0.17 -20.29 -6.15
N TRP A 184 0.62 -21.21 -5.60
CA TRP A 184 1.99 -20.99 -5.12
C TRP A 184 2.83 -22.25 -5.35
N ILE A 185 4.15 -22.15 -5.22
CA ILE A 185 5.05 -23.29 -5.44
C ILE A 185 5.39 -23.93 -4.10
N ASP A 186 5.03 -25.19 -3.91
CA ASP A 186 5.19 -25.89 -2.62
C ASP A 186 6.52 -26.67 -2.55
N PRO A 187 7.50 -26.22 -1.74
CA PRO A 187 8.78 -26.92 -1.59
C PRO A 187 8.64 -28.31 -0.95
N ASP A 188 7.62 -28.52 -0.10
CA ASP A 188 7.37 -29.78 0.58
C ASP A 188 6.65 -30.79 -0.33
N ASN A 189 5.96 -30.31 -1.36
CA ASN A 189 5.36 -31.10 -2.42
C ASN A 189 6.23 -31.14 -3.70
N GLY A 190 7.56 -31.24 -3.53
CA GLY A 190 8.47 -31.43 -4.65
C GLY A 190 8.62 -30.24 -5.59
N TRP A 191 8.32 -29.01 -5.13
CA TRP A 191 8.31 -27.77 -5.92
C TRP A 191 7.23 -27.73 -7.01
N GLU A 192 6.16 -28.50 -6.84
CA GLU A 192 4.99 -28.44 -7.69
C GLU A 192 4.07 -27.27 -7.32
N THR A 193 3.19 -26.89 -8.24
CA THR A 193 2.17 -25.86 -7.95
C THR A 193 1.11 -26.43 -7.02
N ALA A 194 0.89 -25.76 -5.90
CA ALA A 194 -0.19 -26.02 -4.95
C ALA A 194 -1.16 -24.83 -4.91
N THR A 195 -2.39 -25.08 -4.47
CA THR A 195 -3.42 -24.04 -4.34
C THR A 195 -3.81 -23.91 -2.87
N GLU A 196 -3.65 -22.70 -2.32
CA GLU A 196 -4.20 -22.32 -1.01
C GLU A 196 -5.57 -21.67 -1.22
N LEU A 197 -6.60 -22.21 -0.56
CA LEU A 197 -7.94 -21.64 -0.56
C LEU A 197 -8.08 -20.68 0.63
N VAL A 198 -8.39 -19.42 0.34
CA VAL A 198 -8.64 -18.37 1.34
C VAL A 198 -10.08 -17.91 1.22
N GLU A 199 -10.81 -17.87 2.33
CA GLU A 199 -12.25 -17.56 2.34
C GLU A 199 -12.61 -16.61 3.49
N ASP A 200 -13.49 -15.64 3.23
CA ASP A 200 -14.13 -14.82 4.25
C ASP A 200 -15.53 -15.38 4.56
N THR A 201 -15.61 -16.18 5.62
CA THR A 201 -16.83 -16.90 6.01
C THR A 201 -18.00 -15.97 6.34
N GLN A 202 -17.73 -14.77 6.86
CA GLN A 202 -18.76 -13.78 7.17
C GLN A 202 -19.35 -13.18 5.88
N ALA A 203 -18.47 -12.80 4.94
CA ALA A 203 -18.89 -12.29 3.65
C ALA A 203 -19.63 -13.37 2.82
N ILE A 204 -19.16 -14.62 2.86
CA ILE A 204 -19.83 -15.75 2.18
C ILE A 204 -21.22 -15.99 2.77
N ALA A 205 -21.37 -15.99 4.09
CA ALA A 205 -22.67 -16.16 4.73
C ALA A 205 -23.67 -15.06 4.34
N ARG A 206 -23.17 -13.84 4.06
CA ARG A 206 -24.01 -12.68 3.73
C ARG A 206 -24.34 -12.57 2.24
N TYR A 207 -23.37 -12.83 1.36
CA TYR A 207 -23.46 -12.54 -0.08
C TYR A 207 -23.47 -13.78 -0.97
N GLY A 208 -23.29 -14.98 -0.40
CA GLY A 208 -23.03 -16.20 -1.16
C GLY A 208 -21.58 -16.28 -1.61
N ARG A 209 -21.13 -17.50 -1.96
CA ARG A 209 -19.73 -17.76 -2.32
C ARG A 209 -19.41 -17.22 -3.72
N ASN A 210 -18.40 -16.37 -3.83
CA ASN A 210 -17.88 -15.81 -5.07
C ASN A 210 -16.35 -16.00 -5.13
N VAL A 211 -15.88 -16.78 -6.10
CA VAL A 211 -14.50 -17.29 -6.14
C VAL A 211 -13.72 -16.68 -7.29
N THR A 212 -12.50 -16.25 -7.01
CA THR A 212 -11.51 -15.89 -8.04
C THR A 212 -10.21 -16.70 -7.86
N LYS A 213 -9.37 -16.67 -8.89
CA LYS A 213 -8.07 -17.35 -8.93
C LYS A 213 -6.96 -16.32 -9.03
N MET A 214 -5.87 -16.54 -8.30
CA MET A 214 -4.69 -15.68 -8.32
C MET A 214 -3.42 -16.52 -8.32
N ASP A 215 -2.40 -16.09 -9.06
CA ASP A 215 -1.06 -16.68 -8.99
C ASP A 215 -0.15 -15.80 -8.12
N ALA A 216 0.41 -16.38 -7.06
CA ALA A 216 1.36 -15.69 -6.19
C ALA A 216 2.78 -15.78 -6.77
N PHE A 217 3.19 -14.75 -7.51
CA PHE A 217 4.48 -14.72 -8.20
C PHE A 217 5.67 -14.95 -7.26
N GLY A 218 6.51 -15.94 -7.58
CA GLY A 218 7.72 -16.27 -6.82
C GLY A 218 7.47 -16.74 -5.39
N CYS A 219 6.22 -17.03 -5.03
CA CYS A 219 5.83 -17.43 -3.68
C CYS A 219 6.15 -18.92 -3.45
N THR A 220 6.88 -19.21 -2.38
CA THR A 220 7.17 -20.58 -1.93
C THR A 220 6.80 -20.82 -0.47
N SER A 221 5.91 -19.98 0.08
CA SER A 221 5.36 -20.14 1.41
C SER A 221 3.85 -20.13 1.35
N ARG A 222 3.24 -21.11 2.00
CA ARG A 222 1.78 -21.16 2.18
C ARG A 222 1.26 -19.93 2.92
N GLY A 223 1.98 -19.45 3.93
CA GLY A 223 1.60 -18.25 4.71
C GLY A 223 1.57 -16.99 3.84
N GLN A 224 2.59 -16.80 3.01
CA GLN A 224 2.64 -15.70 2.04
C GLN A 224 1.50 -15.78 1.01
N ALA A 225 1.20 -16.97 0.48
CA ALA A 225 0.07 -17.19 -0.43
C ALA A 225 -1.27 -16.85 0.25
N HIS A 226 -1.47 -17.30 1.48
CA HIS A 226 -2.66 -17.02 2.28
C HIS A 226 -2.83 -15.50 2.51
N ARG A 227 -1.78 -14.79 2.93
CA ARG A 227 -1.81 -13.33 3.13
C ARG A 227 -2.12 -12.57 1.84
N ALA A 228 -1.67 -13.07 0.69
CA ALA A 228 -1.98 -12.48 -0.61
C ALA A 228 -3.47 -12.65 -0.97
N GLY A 229 -4.04 -13.84 -0.72
CA GLY A 229 -5.48 -14.08 -0.89
C GLY A 229 -6.35 -13.24 0.04
N LEU A 230 -5.96 -13.12 1.32
CA LEU A 230 -6.67 -12.26 2.28
C LEU A 230 -6.64 -10.80 1.84
N TRP A 231 -5.50 -10.30 1.34
CA TRP A 231 -5.41 -8.93 0.83
C TRP A 231 -6.36 -8.69 -0.33
N LEU A 232 -6.45 -9.61 -1.30
CA LEU A 232 -7.39 -9.45 -2.41
C LEU A 232 -8.85 -9.38 -1.91
N ILE A 233 -9.25 -10.30 -1.03
CA ILE A 233 -10.61 -10.31 -0.47
C ILE A 233 -10.90 -9.02 0.31
N LYS A 234 -9.98 -8.59 1.19
CA LYS A 234 -10.19 -7.39 2.00
C LYS A 234 -10.21 -6.13 1.14
N THR A 235 -9.38 -6.05 0.11
CA THR A 235 -9.39 -4.96 -0.86
C THR A 235 -10.76 -4.90 -1.55
N GLU A 236 -11.25 -5.99 -2.12
CA GLU A 236 -12.54 -5.99 -2.85
C GLU A 236 -13.76 -5.75 -1.95
N LEU A 237 -13.70 -6.16 -0.68
CA LEU A 237 -14.78 -5.95 0.29
C LEU A 237 -14.78 -4.55 0.93
N LEU A 238 -13.63 -3.90 1.03
CA LEU A 238 -13.49 -2.58 1.67
C LEU A 238 -13.44 -1.45 0.63
N GLU A 239 -12.66 -1.60 -0.44
CA GLU A 239 -12.48 -0.62 -1.52
C GLU A 239 -13.62 -0.72 -2.54
N THR A 240 -14.83 -0.45 -2.07
CA THR A 240 -16.05 -0.59 -2.87
C THR A 240 -16.46 0.68 -3.61
N GLN A 241 -15.78 1.79 -3.35
CA GLN A 241 -16.17 3.12 -3.77
C GLN A 241 -15.01 3.82 -4.48
N THR A 242 -15.32 4.54 -5.55
CA THR A 242 -14.39 5.43 -6.24
C THR A 242 -15.02 6.80 -6.33
N VAL A 243 -14.21 7.84 -6.10
CA VAL A 243 -14.64 9.23 -6.10
C VAL A 243 -13.87 10.02 -7.16
N ASP A 244 -14.61 10.59 -8.10
CA ASP A 244 -14.07 11.45 -9.15
C ASP A 244 -14.38 12.91 -8.82
N PHE A 245 -13.34 13.76 -8.80
CA PHE A 245 -13.47 15.19 -8.57
C PHE A 245 -12.32 15.95 -9.25
N SER A 246 -12.48 17.27 -9.41
CA SER A 246 -11.46 18.13 -10.01
C SER A 246 -10.96 19.15 -9.00
N VAL A 247 -9.67 19.46 -9.07
CA VAL A 247 -9.01 20.39 -8.15
C VAL A 247 -8.26 21.46 -8.92
N GLY A 248 -8.04 22.61 -8.27
CA GLY A 248 -7.19 23.67 -8.82
C GLY A 248 -5.70 23.34 -8.69
N ALA A 249 -4.87 24.39 -8.63
CA ALA A 249 -3.42 24.25 -8.49
C ALA A 249 -2.99 23.49 -7.22
N GLU A 250 -3.85 23.43 -6.19
CA GLU A 250 -3.61 22.62 -4.97
C GLU A 250 -3.36 21.13 -5.30
N GLY A 251 -3.91 20.61 -6.40
CA GLY A 251 -3.69 19.23 -6.83
C GLY A 251 -2.25 18.90 -7.25
N LEU A 252 -1.44 19.92 -7.59
CA LEU A 252 -0.04 19.72 -8.00
C LEU A 252 0.85 19.23 -6.86
N ARG A 253 0.35 19.24 -5.62
CA ARG A 253 1.05 18.70 -4.45
C ARG A 253 1.07 17.17 -4.42
N HIS A 254 0.17 16.52 -5.16
CA HIS A 254 -0.05 15.09 -5.04
C HIS A 254 0.81 14.27 -5.98
N VAL A 255 1.28 13.15 -5.47
CA VAL A 255 1.89 12.06 -6.23
C VAL A 255 0.95 10.86 -6.17
N PRO A 256 0.87 10.02 -7.23
CA PRO A 256 0.05 8.82 -7.17
C PRO A 256 0.32 7.97 -5.92
N GLY A 257 -0.73 7.58 -5.21
CA GLY A 257 -0.67 6.80 -3.97
C GLY A 257 -0.57 7.62 -2.68
N ASP A 258 -0.62 8.95 -2.75
CA ASP A 258 -0.89 9.77 -1.57
C ASP A 258 -2.27 9.45 -0.97
N VAL A 259 -2.33 9.35 0.36
CA VAL A 259 -3.59 9.24 1.08
C VAL A 259 -4.17 10.64 1.26
N ILE A 260 -5.43 10.81 0.85
CA ILE A 260 -6.18 12.05 0.98
C ILE A 260 -7.47 11.82 1.77
N GLU A 261 -7.96 12.88 2.39
CA GLU A 261 -9.24 12.89 3.05
C GLU A 261 -10.26 13.68 2.23
N ILE A 262 -11.51 13.21 2.23
CA ILE A 262 -12.62 13.88 1.55
C ILE A 262 -13.71 14.19 2.59
N CYS A 263 -13.94 15.47 2.82
CA CYS A 263 -15.04 16.00 3.61
C CYS A 263 -16.14 16.48 2.66
N ASP A 264 -17.01 15.56 2.27
CA ASP A 264 -18.17 15.83 1.43
C ASP A 264 -19.44 15.97 2.28
N ASP A 265 -19.98 17.18 2.30
CA ASP A 265 -21.21 17.54 3.02
C ASP A 265 -22.43 16.77 2.48
N ASP A 266 -22.49 16.53 1.16
CA ASP A 266 -23.62 15.85 0.52
C ASP A 266 -23.60 14.34 0.85
N TYR A 267 -22.41 13.76 0.96
CA TYR A 267 -22.23 12.36 1.38
C TYR A 267 -22.46 12.16 2.88
N ALA A 268 -21.93 13.06 3.72
CA ALA A 268 -22.05 12.98 5.17
C ALA A 268 -23.45 13.37 5.69
N GLY A 269 -24.21 14.15 4.91
CA GLY A 269 -25.50 14.71 5.31
C GLY A 269 -25.40 15.80 6.40
N ILE A 270 -24.18 16.20 6.76
CA ILE A 270 -23.85 17.25 7.72
C ILE A 270 -22.66 18.06 7.17
N SER A 271 -22.51 19.29 7.66
CA SER A 271 -21.36 20.14 7.34
C SER A 271 -20.08 19.55 7.93
N THR A 272 -19.18 19.08 7.07
CA THR A 272 -17.94 18.37 7.42
C THR A 272 -16.68 19.10 6.97
N GLY A 273 -16.75 20.14 6.16
CA GLY A 273 -15.56 20.90 5.77
C GLY A 273 -15.84 22.32 5.32
N GLY A 274 -14.81 23.17 5.35
CA GLY A 274 -14.95 24.56 4.95
C GLY A 274 -13.64 25.35 4.95
N ARG A 275 -13.76 26.66 5.23
CA ARG A 275 -12.67 27.64 5.33
C ARG A 275 -12.66 28.30 6.71
N VAL A 276 -11.48 28.54 7.25
CA VAL A 276 -11.30 29.28 8.52
C VAL A 276 -11.47 30.77 8.23
N LEU A 277 -12.41 31.46 8.88
CA LEU A 277 -12.60 32.91 8.71
C LEU A 277 -11.73 33.74 9.63
N ALA A 278 -11.46 33.26 10.85
CA ALA A 278 -10.62 33.98 11.82
C ALA A 278 -9.93 33.01 12.79
N VAL A 279 -8.72 33.36 13.21
CA VAL A 279 -7.89 32.57 14.13
C VAL A 279 -7.56 33.40 15.36
N ASN A 280 -7.94 32.93 16.55
CA ASN A 280 -7.52 33.53 17.83
C ASN A 280 -6.60 32.56 18.59
N SER A 281 -5.29 32.76 18.43
CA SER A 281 -4.25 31.94 19.07
C SER A 281 -4.23 32.04 20.60
N GLN A 282 -4.69 33.15 21.18
CA GLN A 282 -4.69 33.37 22.62
C GLN A 282 -5.77 32.55 23.31
N THR A 283 -6.98 32.53 22.74
CA THR A 283 -8.13 31.78 23.29
C THR A 283 -8.29 30.38 22.69
N ARG A 284 -7.45 30.03 21.70
CA ARG A 284 -7.50 28.78 20.93
C ARG A 284 -8.85 28.60 20.23
N THR A 285 -9.36 29.69 19.66
CA THR A 285 -10.68 29.72 19.03
C THR A 285 -10.54 29.98 17.54
N LEU A 286 -11.18 29.15 16.74
CA LEU A 286 -11.33 29.30 15.30
C LEU A 286 -12.75 29.77 15.01
N THR A 287 -12.90 30.69 14.07
CA THR A 287 -14.21 31.03 13.51
C THR A 287 -14.30 30.39 12.13
N LEU A 288 -15.28 29.53 11.92
CA LEU A 288 -15.48 28.80 10.66
C LEU A 288 -16.47 29.55 9.75
N ASP A 289 -16.42 29.24 8.46
CA ASP A 289 -17.32 29.80 7.44
C ASP A 289 -18.75 29.27 7.51
N ARG A 290 -18.96 28.16 8.23
CA ARG A 290 -20.25 27.50 8.38
C ARG A 290 -20.35 26.79 9.72
N GLU A 291 -21.58 26.47 10.10
CA GLU A 291 -21.86 25.77 11.35
C GLU A 291 -21.34 24.33 11.31
N ILE A 292 -20.86 23.84 12.44
CA ILE A 292 -20.52 22.44 12.65
C ILE A 292 -21.36 21.84 13.78
N MET A 293 -21.76 20.58 13.61
CA MET A 293 -22.43 19.82 14.65
C MET A 293 -21.43 18.86 15.28
N LEU A 294 -21.26 18.94 16.60
CA LEU A 294 -20.47 17.97 17.33
C LEU A 294 -21.21 16.63 17.39
N SER A 295 -20.49 15.54 17.16
CA SER A 295 -21.03 14.20 17.37
C SER A 295 -21.35 14.00 18.86
N SER A 296 -22.55 13.52 19.18
CA SER A 296 -22.96 13.22 20.56
C SER A 296 -22.22 12.01 21.16
N SER A 297 -21.52 11.24 20.32
CA SER A 297 -20.71 10.09 20.70
C SER A 297 -19.28 10.26 20.17
N GLY A 298 -18.31 10.39 21.08
CA GLY A 298 -16.89 10.41 20.75
C GLY A 298 -16.26 11.81 20.64
N THR A 299 -14.93 11.83 20.62
CA THR A 299 -14.13 13.04 20.42
C THR A 299 -14.22 13.47 18.95
N THR A 300 -14.58 14.73 18.70
CA THR A 300 -14.52 15.33 17.35
C THR A 300 -13.14 15.92 17.13
N LEU A 301 -12.49 15.56 16.02
CA LEU A 301 -11.24 16.19 15.58
C LEU A 301 -11.55 17.16 14.43
N ILE A 302 -10.70 18.17 14.26
CA ILE A 302 -10.70 19.06 13.11
C ILE A 302 -9.32 19.05 12.46
N SER A 303 -9.26 18.67 11.19
CA SER A 303 -8.09 18.78 10.31
C SER A 303 -7.87 20.24 9.97
N LEU A 304 -6.66 20.75 10.21
CA LEU A 304 -6.23 22.10 9.85
C LEU A 304 -4.90 22.04 9.09
N VAL A 305 -4.64 23.04 8.26
CA VAL A 305 -3.36 23.13 7.53
C VAL A 305 -2.40 24.04 8.29
N ASP A 306 -1.23 23.51 8.68
CA ASP A 306 -0.17 24.27 9.34
C ASP A 306 0.60 25.19 8.36
N GLY A 307 1.51 26.00 8.87
CA GLY A 307 2.33 26.92 8.06
C GLY A 307 3.30 26.23 7.10
N SER A 308 3.51 24.91 7.23
CA SER A 308 4.30 24.10 6.31
C SER A 308 3.44 23.44 5.23
N GLY A 309 2.12 23.61 5.29
CA GLY A 309 1.17 23.01 4.36
C GLY A 309 0.78 21.57 4.68
N ASN A 310 1.04 21.09 5.91
CA ASN A 310 0.67 19.74 6.34
C ASN A 310 -0.67 19.75 7.07
N PRO A 311 -1.52 18.73 6.88
CA PRO A 311 -2.73 18.55 7.66
C PRO A 311 -2.39 18.11 9.09
N VAL A 312 -3.01 18.75 10.07
CA VAL A 312 -2.86 18.48 11.50
C VAL A 312 -4.25 18.38 12.12
N SER A 313 -4.60 17.17 12.59
CA SER A 313 -5.85 16.97 13.32
C SER A 313 -5.70 17.45 14.77
N VAL A 314 -6.66 18.27 15.21
CA VAL A 314 -6.73 18.79 16.59
C VAL A 314 -8.09 18.52 17.21
N GLU A 315 -8.10 18.22 18.51
CA GLU A 315 -9.32 17.95 19.24
C GLU A 315 -10.16 19.21 19.44
N VAL A 316 -11.47 19.09 19.17
CA VAL A 316 -12.47 20.11 19.44
C VAL A 316 -12.97 19.99 20.88
N GLN A 317 -12.78 21.06 21.67
CA GLN A 317 -13.19 21.12 23.07
C GLN A 317 -14.62 21.63 23.26
N SER A 318 -15.04 22.60 22.46
CA SER A 318 -16.38 23.17 22.53
C SER A 318 -16.71 23.97 21.28
N VAL A 319 -17.99 24.04 20.92
CA VAL A 319 -18.50 24.88 19.84
C VAL A 319 -19.47 25.91 20.42
N THR A 320 -19.34 27.18 20.04
CA THR A 320 -20.22 28.29 20.44
C THR A 320 -20.83 28.90 19.19
N ASP A 321 -22.13 29.18 19.22
CA ASP A 321 -22.90 29.75 18.11
C ASP A 321 -22.81 28.91 16.80
N GLY A 322 -22.48 27.61 16.90
CA GLY A 322 -22.26 26.72 15.75
C GLY A 322 -20.97 26.97 14.95
N VAL A 323 -20.40 28.18 15.00
CA VAL A 323 -19.29 28.60 14.12
C VAL A 323 -17.97 28.89 14.86
N LYS A 324 -17.99 29.11 16.18
CA LYS A 324 -16.78 29.35 16.97
C LYS A 324 -16.33 28.07 17.63
N VAL A 325 -15.21 27.54 17.20
CA VAL A 325 -14.68 26.24 17.62
C VAL A 325 -13.47 26.45 18.51
N LYS A 326 -13.54 26.02 19.76
CA LYS A 326 -12.38 26.00 20.66
C LYS A 326 -11.66 24.67 20.51
N VAL A 327 -10.36 24.73 20.20
CA VAL A 327 -9.52 23.55 19.96
C VAL A 327 -8.46 23.38 21.05
N SER A 328 -7.92 22.17 21.19
CA SER A 328 -6.88 21.86 22.19
C SER A 328 -5.61 22.69 21.98
N ARG A 329 -5.21 22.89 20.72
CA ARG A 329 -4.12 23.75 20.24
C ARG A 329 -4.43 24.29 18.85
N ILE A 330 -3.90 25.47 18.52
CA ILE A 330 -3.87 25.97 17.15
C ILE A 330 -2.48 25.64 16.58
N PRO A 331 -2.38 24.85 15.50
CA PRO A 331 -1.10 24.59 14.84
C PRO A 331 -0.42 25.89 14.38
N ASP A 332 0.91 25.91 14.40
CA ASP A 332 1.66 27.09 14.01
C ASP A 332 1.45 27.39 12.51
N GLY A 333 1.14 28.64 12.19
CA GLY A 333 0.97 29.11 10.81
C GLY A 333 -0.39 28.82 10.17
N VAL A 334 -1.39 28.35 10.94
CA VAL A 334 -2.79 28.34 10.46
C VAL A 334 -3.21 29.78 10.14
N ALA A 335 -3.70 30.00 8.93
CA ALA A 335 -4.07 31.30 8.42
C ALA A 335 -5.58 31.41 8.19
N GLU A 336 -6.06 32.66 8.06
CA GLU A 336 -7.38 32.92 7.52
C GLU A 336 -7.48 32.35 6.09
N TYR A 337 -8.66 31.83 5.76
CA TYR A 337 -8.98 31.10 4.54
C TYR A 337 -8.26 29.75 4.36
N SER A 338 -7.57 29.23 5.39
CA SER A 338 -7.10 27.85 5.40
C SER A 338 -8.28 26.86 5.35
N VAL A 339 -8.04 25.70 4.73
CA VAL A 339 -9.01 24.59 4.64
C VAL A 339 -9.14 23.93 6.01
N TRP A 340 -10.37 23.57 6.38
CA TRP A 340 -10.63 22.69 7.52
C TRP A 340 -11.56 21.53 7.15
N GLY A 341 -11.43 20.43 7.86
CA GLY A 341 -12.32 19.26 7.78
C GLY A 341 -12.61 18.72 9.17
N ALA A 342 -13.87 18.42 9.48
CA ALA A 342 -14.27 17.77 10.72
C ALA A 342 -14.21 16.25 10.56
N GLU A 343 -13.70 15.60 11.60
CA GLU A 343 -13.51 14.16 11.67
C GLU A 343 -14.19 13.62 12.94
N ALA A 344 -14.84 12.46 12.83
CA ALA A 344 -15.13 11.65 14.02
C ALA A 344 -13.88 10.84 14.37
N ALA A 345 -13.51 10.74 15.66
CA ALA A 345 -12.32 9.98 16.07
C ALA A 345 -12.31 8.49 15.63
N ASP A 346 -13.48 7.93 15.29
CA ASP A 346 -13.62 6.55 14.78
C ASP A 346 -13.51 6.43 13.26
N ALA A 347 -13.37 7.55 12.53
CA ALA A 347 -13.30 7.61 11.07
C ALA A 347 -11.86 7.65 10.56
N ALA A 348 -10.93 6.95 11.22
CA ALA A 348 -9.60 6.75 10.65
C ALA A 348 -9.76 6.14 9.24
N PRO A 349 -9.02 6.62 8.23
CA PRO A 349 -8.94 5.90 6.97
C PRO A 349 -8.50 4.49 7.34
N ALA A 350 -9.36 3.50 7.14
CA ALA A 350 -8.96 2.12 7.30
C ALA A 350 -8.15 1.80 6.05
N PRO A 351 -6.80 1.79 6.08
CA PRO A 351 -6.10 1.00 5.08
C PRO A 351 -6.69 -0.41 5.15
N VAL A 352 -6.70 -1.13 4.02
CA VAL A 352 -6.96 -2.57 4.05
C VAL A 352 -6.14 -3.12 5.22
N PRO A 353 -6.78 -3.61 6.31
CA PRO A 353 -6.07 -3.97 7.52
C PRO A 353 -4.97 -4.92 7.08
N LEU A 354 -3.73 -4.66 7.51
CA LEU A 354 -2.60 -5.54 7.27
C LEU A 354 -3.16 -6.94 7.44
N CYS A 355 -3.21 -7.70 6.35
CA CYS A 355 -3.90 -8.99 6.29
C CYS A 355 -3.08 -9.97 7.13
N GLU A 356 -3.23 -9.81 8.43
CA GLU A 356 -2.59 -10.49 9.52
C GLU A 356 -3.68 -11.33 10.19
N TYR A 357 -3.25 -12.43 10.80
CA TYR A 357 -4.16 -13.48 11.25
C TYR A 357 -5.22 -12.94 12.21
N PRO A 358 -6.47 -13.44 12.14
CA PRO A 358 -7.53 -13.09 13.08
C PRO A 358 -7.23 -13.71 14.46
N GLY A 359 -6.30 -13.09 15.17
CA GLY A 359 -5.91 -13.36 16.55
C GLY A 359 -5.34 -12.13 17.26
N GLU A 360 -5.36 -10.96 16.62
CA GLU A 360 -4.72 -9.73 17.10
C GLU A 360 -5.68 -8.53 17.08
N ARG A 361 -6.72 -8.59 17.92
CA ARG A 361 -7.27 -7.42 18.61
C ARG A 361 -7.52 -7.75 20.08
#